data_AF-A0A9E5VES4-F1
#
_entry.id   AF-A0A9E5VES4-F1
#
_cell.length_a   1.000
_cell.length_b   1.000
_cell.length_c   1.000
_cell.angle_alpha   90.00
_cell.angle_beta   90.00
_cell.angle_gamma   90.00
#
_symmetry.space_group_name_H-M   'P 1'
#
loop_
_entity.id
_entity.type
_entity.pdbx_description
1 polymer ?
#
loop_
_entity_poly.entity_id
_entity_poly.type
_entity_poly.pdbx_seq_one_letter_code
_entity_poly.pdbx_strand_id
1 'polypeptide(L)' 'QEIYCQAEKVLLNDLPVVPLFQRVAVFVLTDRVEGFNIDLLGMIDFKGLDKDKEMVLSAK' A
#
# COMPACT_ATOMS: atom_id res chain seq x y z
N GLN A 1 2.68 -18.36 -15.75
CA GLN A 1 3.02 -17.01 -16.26
C GLN A 1 2.57 -16.82 -17.70
N GLU A 2 2.77 -17.80 -18.59
CA GLU A 2 2.34 -17.73 -20.01
C GLU A 2 0.87 -17.36 -20.22
N ILE A 3 -0.06 -17.91 -19.41
CA ILE A 3 -1.49 -17.62 -19.52
C ILE A 3 -1.79 -16.13 -19.31
N TYR A 4 -1.15 -15.48 -18.32
CA TYR A 4 -1.34 -14.06 -18.05
C TYR A 4 -0.80 -13.17 -19.18
N CYS A 5 0.35 -13.55 -19.77
CA CYS A 5 0.91 -12.84 -20.92
C CYS A 5 -0.02 -12.93 -22.15
N GLN A 6 -0.62 -14.10 -22.38
CA GLN A 6 -1.61 -14.25 -23.46
C GLN A 6 -2.86 -13.41 -23.21
N ALA A 7 -3.36 -13.36 -21.97
CA ALA A 7 -4.50 -12.51 -21.62
C ALA A 7 -4.20 -11.01 -21.80
N GLU A 8 -3.01 -10.55 -21.42
CA GLU A 8 -2.57 -9.16 -21.64
C GLU A 8 -2.56 -8.79 -23.13
N LYS A 9 -2.09 -9.69 -24.00
CA LYS A 9 -2.10 -9.45 -25.45
C LYS A 9 -3.50 -9.26 -26.01
N VAL A 10 -4.48 -10.04 -25.53
CA VAL A 10 -5.89 -9.89 -25.93
C VAL A 10 -6.42 -8.53 -25.48
N LEU A 11 -6.19 -8.15 -24.22
CA LEU A 11 -6.62 -6.86 -23.68
C LEU A 11 -5.99 -5.67 -24.42
N LEU A 12 -4.72 -5.75 -24.79
CA LEU A 12 -4.04 -4.69 -25.53
C LEU A 12 -4.48 -4.57 -26.99
N ASN A 13 -4.95 -5.65 -27.61
CA ASN A 13 -5.48 -5.61 -28.98
C ASN A 13 -6.89 -5.02 -29.03
N ASP A 14 -7.74 -5.37 -28.06
CA ASP A 14 -9.13 -4.92 -28.03
C ASP A 14 -9.29 -3.52 -27.41
N LEU A 15 -8.24 -3.01 -26.75
CA LEU A 15 -8.18 -1.71 -26.06
C LEU A 15 -9.46 -1.33 -25.29
N PRO A 16 -10.04 -2.22 -24.46
CA PRO A 16 -11.23 -1.87 -23.69
C PRO A 16 -10.93 -0.78 -22.64
N VAL A 17 -9.65 -0.65 -22.23
CA VAL A 17 -9.16 0.35 -21.29
C VAL A 17 -7.75 0.76 -21.71
N VAL A 18 -7.42 2.05 -21.57
CA VAL A 18 -6.08 2.57 -21.83
C VAL A 18 -5.28 2.62 -20.51
N PRO A 19 -4.24 1.78 -20.33
CA PRO A 19 -3.40 1.84 -19.13
C PRO A 19 -2.51 3.09 -19.18
N LEU A 20 -2.56 3.92 -18.14
CA LEU A 20 -1.83 5.20 -18.10
C LEU A 20 -0.56 5.11 -17.24
N PHE A 21 -0.65 4.53 -16.04
CA PHE A 21 0.46 4.40 -15.11
C PHE A 21 0.19 3.33 -14.06
N GLN A 22 1.25 2.83 -13.44
CA GLN A 22 1.17 2.01 -12.23
C GLN A 22 1.20 2.93 -11.00
N ARG A 23 0.32 2.70 -10.04
CA ARG A 23 0.18 3.55 -8.86
C ARG A 23 1.33 3.32 -7.89
N VAL A 24 2.03 4.39 -7.51
CA VAL A 24 2.93 4.40 -6.35
C VAL A 24 2.17 5.00 -5.17
N ALA A 25 2.08 4.25 -4.07
CA ALA A 25 1.46 4.75 -2.84
C ALA A 25 2.52 5.50 -2.02
N VAL A 26 2.28 6.79 -1.76
CA VAL A 26 3.17 7.64 -0.96
C VAL A 26 2.48 7.98 0.34
N PHE A 27 3.16 7.79 1.46
CA PHE A 27 2.66 8.08 2.80
C PHE A 27 3.61 9.04 3.51
N VAL A 28 3.04 9.99 4.24
CA VAL A 28 3.77 10.91 5.11
C VAL A 28 3.46 10.52 6.54
N LEU A 29 4.50 10.22 7.32
CA LEU A 29 4.39 9.78 8.71
C LEU A 29 5.04 10.82 9.62
N THR A 30 4.47 10.98 10.81
CA THR A 30 5.15 11.70 11.90
C THR A 30 6.14 10.76 12.58
N ASP A 31 7.12 11.33 13.26
CA ASP A 31 8.13 10.62 14.06
C ASP A 31 7.56 9.78 15.20
N ARG A 32 6.30 10.05 15.60
CA ARG A 32 5.57 9.29 16.63
C ARG A 32 4.96 7.98 16.16
N VAL A 33 4.91 7.73 14.85
CA VAL A 33 4.30 6.52 14.30
C VAL A 33 5.36 5.42 14.21
N GLU A 34 5.25 4.43 15.08
CA GLU A 34 6.05 3.20 15.03
C GLU A 34 5.21 2.04 14.45
N GLY A 35 5.89 1.08 13.80
CA GLY A 35 5.23 -0.13 13.30
C GLY A 35 4.38 0.05 12.03
N PHE A 36 4.52 1.18 11.32
CA PHE A 36 3.85 1.39 10.05
C PHE A 36 4.32 0.38 9.00
N ASN A 37 3.37 -0.37 8.43
CA ASN A 37 3.62 -1.32 7.36
C ASN A 37 2.47 -1.29 6.35
N ILE A 38 2.77 -1.63 5.10
CA ILE A 38 1.82 -1.73 4.00
C ILE A 38 1.95 -3.07 3.29
N ASP A 39 0.84 -3.61 2.81
CA ASP A 39 0.86 -4.81 1.98
C ASP A 39 1.16 -4.49 0.49
N LEU A 40 1.30 -5.53 -0.33
CA LEU A 40 1.60 -5.40 -1.76
C LEU A 40 0.47 -4.73 -2.56
N LEU A 41 -0.73 -4.57 -1.99
CA LEU A 41 -1.86 -3.87 -2.60
C LEU A 41 -1.93 -2.40 -2.14
N GLY A 42 -1.02 -1.98 -1.26
CA GLY A 42 -0.98 -0.64 -0.69
C GLY A 42 -1.99 -0.43 0.43
N MET A 43 -2.48 -1.50 1.05
CA MET A 43 -3.33 -1.42 2.25
C MET A 43 -2.46 -1.28 3.49
N ILE A 44 -2.89 -0.43 4.41
CA ILE A 44 -2.19 -0.20 5.68
C ILE A 44 -2.48 -1.36 6.62
N ASP A 45 -1.44 -1.95 7.21
CA ASP A 45 -1.60 -2.89 8.31
C ASP A 45 -1.77 -2.14 9.63
N PHE A 46 -3.03 -2.00 10.05
CA PHE A 46 -3.35 -1.32 11.30
C PHE A 46 -3.05 -2.15 12.56
N LYS A 47 -2.78 -3.45 12.44
CA LYS A 47 -2.54 -4.32 13.61
C LYS A 47 -1.18 -4.08 14.24
N GLY A 48 -0.20 -3.64 13.44
CA GLY A 48 1.16 -3.33 13.88
C GLY A 48 1.37 -1.89 14.35
N LEU A 49 0.36 -1.02 14.23
CA LEU A 49 0.46 0.37 14.65
C LEU A 49 0.34 0.47 16.17
N ASP A 50 1.48 0.63 16.85
CA ASP A 50 1.51 0.92 18.28
C ASP A 50 1.20 2.40 18.51
N LYS A 51 0.17 2.70 19.29
CA LYS A 51 -0.27 4.06 19.63
C LYS A 51 0.13 4.49 21.04
N ASP A 52 0.72 3.60 21.85
CA ASP A 52 0.63 3.74 23.31
C ASP A 52 1.90 4.18 24.04
N LYS A 53 2.95 4.65 23.33
CA LYS A 53 4.17 5.13 24.01
C LYS A 53 4.09 6.53 24.64
N GLU A 54 3.03 7.33 24.43
CA GLU A 54 3.00 8.72 24.94
C GLU A 54 2.06 9.00 26.13
N MET A 55 1.28 8.05 26.67
CA MET A 55 0.40 8.34 27.83
C MET A 55 0.98 8.03 29.22
N VAL A 56 2.19 7.46 29.33
CA VAL A 56 2.74 7.03 30.64
C VAL A 56 3.71 8.03 31.28
N LEU A 57 4.15 9.07 30.56
CA LEU A 57 5.15 10.03 31.08
C LEU A 57 4.57 11.31 31.70
N SER A 58 3.24 11.48 31.76
CA SER A 58 2.62 12.69 32.33
C SER A 58 1.94 12.48 33.70
N ALA A 59 2.19 11.36 34.38
CA ALA A 59 1.60 11.01 35.67
C ALA A 59 2.64 10.64 36.75
N LYS A 60 3.79 11.33 36.79
CA LYS A 60 4.69 11.32 37.95
C LYS A 60 5.13 12.73 38.31
#